data_AF-A0A212PGZ0-F1
#
_entry.id   AF-A0A212PGZ0-F1
#
_cell.length_a   1.000
_cell.length_b   1.000
_cell.length_c   1.000
_cell.angle_alpha   90.00
_cell.angle_beta   90.00
_cell.angle_gamma   90.00
#
_symmetry.space_group_name_H-M   'P 1'
#
loop_
_entity.id
_entity.type
_entity.pdbx_description
1 polymer ?
#
loop_
_entity_poly.entity_id
_entity_poly.type
_entity_poly.pdbx_seq_one_letter_code
_entity_poly.pdbx_strand_id
1 'polypeptide(L)'
;MIHRIALRRWLWGVAAVSALGLSGCGGGTGSPSTVSGVVADGYLKGAVVFLDKNGNKTWDEGEPKATTGDGGVYTLTAVSSADVASYPIVVEVPVGAVDEERGAVEKPYVLSAPAGKPEFVSPITTLVQSQIETNPTMTAEQAENVVKTNLGITSTSVSLFDNFVQKKGASEEYARIQKVAEVVATAVGNNIEAIRVAAPSADLNAIIKVIVQEVVAQLPTITKEVETNSTFNATTIAAAAVPTTRLTSDATQLQQQIAQASTTATVSSFQDALAGEGFYWMEIFKEYDNSFYEYGVVKLGAQQNGSYALTESFFTYTGGSWVESTEESDDYTLTSAGWVLEDDSAAAGTLKFNTDGTATWTLTKSGRSEIIRVAKIDVAGKLVAPFVEPEGISVTPGTTFGPGAAVYKMTFTANQDEYSIWSGSTYSSPWAAASIDELIGIASSQERGIYVGRYLRAALAGTGTTGVLDFYQGPTKLQQSGSWTKKTIGSENVLILSIPVSMRLEAYGLDWLEPGEDMIFGVINGQLKQGEVRYANMPRTERGYNFSKTAMDTILQNFVPGNLTQAPKRLTKR
;
A
#
# COMPACT_ATOMS: atom_id res chain seq x y z
N MET A 1 2.55 -17.01 8.70
CA MET A 1 1.62 -16.30 7.76
C MET A 1 1.96 -14.81 7.64
N ILE A 2 2.28 -14.10 8.74
CA ILE A 2 2.30 -12.62 8.78
C ILE A 2 3.65 -11.96 8.38
N HIS A 3 4.77 -12.68 8.43
CA HIS A 3 6.04 -12.23 7.82
C HIS A 3 6.28 -12.78 6.41
N ARG A 4 5.58 -13.83 5.97
CA ARG A 4 5.73 -14.39 4.61
C ARG A 4 4.92 -13.66 3.55
N ILE A 5 3.81 -13.06 3.98
CA ILE A 5 3.03 -12.10 3.20
C ILE A 5 3.84 -10.82 2.80
N ALA A 6 5.09 -10.65 3.29
CA ALA A 6 5.87 -9.40 3.20
C ALA A 6 7.28 -9.49 2.54
N LEU A 7 7.55 -10.46 1.65
CA LEU A 7 8.84 -10.53 0.93
C LEU A 7 8.74 -10.14 -0.57
N ARG A 8 9.50 -9.09 -0.92
CA ARG A 8 9.31 -8.21 -2.09
C ARG A 8 9.75 -8.69 -3.46
N ARG A 9 9.03 -8.16 -4.48
CA ARG A 9 9.52 -7.33 -5.63
C ARG A 9 8.45 -6.36 -6.16
N TRP A 10 8.71 -5.05 -6.18
CA TRP A 10 7.85 -4.04 -6.81
C TRP A 10 7.37 -4.44 -8.22
N LEU A 11 6.05 -4.45 -8.45
CA LEU A 11 5.29 -4.30 -9.72
C LEU A 11 3.85 -4.83 -9.54
N TRP A 12 2.84 -3.93 -9.63
CA TRP A 12 1.39 -4.12 -9.92
C TRP A 12 0.55 -5.06 -9.00
N GLY A 13 -0.78 -4.92 -8.80
CA GLY A 13 -1.79 -4.03 -9.36
C GLY A 13 -3.19 -4.20 -8.69
N VAL A 14 -4.11 -3.28 -9.01
CA VAL A 14 -5.55 -3.38 -9.37
C VAL A 14 -6.27 -4.62 -8.83
N ALA A 15 -7.50 -4.65 -8.28
CA ALA A 15 -8.70 -3.81 -8.24
C ALA A 15 -9.87 -4.80 -7.99
N ALA A 16 -11.14 -4.49 -7.78
CA ALA A 16 -12.04 -3.32 -7.65
C ALA A 16 -13.43 -3.90 -7.31
N VAL A 17 -14.41 -3.14 -6.67
CA VAL A 17 -15.94 -2.87 -6.68
C VAL A 17 -17.19 -3.62 -5.93
N SER A 18 -17.97 -2.86 -5.15
CA SER A 18 -19.43 -2.82 -4.79
C SER A 18 -20.51 -3.88 -5.18
N ALA A 19 -21.68 -4.06 -4.52
CA ALA A 19 -22.49 -3.23 -3.61
C ALA A 19 -23.48 -4.09 -2.74
N LEU A 20 -23.66 -3.76 -1.44
CA LEU A 20 -24.80 -3.07 -0.76
C LEU A 20 -26.11 -3.84 -0.48
N GLY A 21 -26.59 -3.67 0.78
CA GLY A 21 -27.96 -3.93 1.23
C GLY A 21 -28.24 -3.31 2.62
N LEU A 22 -29.10 -2.29 2.63
CA LEU A 22 -29.49 -1.34 3.71
C LEU A 22 -30.31 -1.93 4.88
N SER A 23 -30.36 -1.19 6.01
CA SER A 23 -31.60 -0.50 6.45
C SER A 23 -31.41 0.37 7.71
N GLY A 24 -31.98 1.58 7.68
CA GLY A 24 -32.11 2.49 8.82
C GLY A 24 -32.89 3.75 8.45
N CYS A 25 -34.21 3.71 8.69
CA CYS A 25 -35.16 4.82 8.48
C CYS A 25 -35.02 5.90 9.57
N GLY A 26 -35.05 7.17 9.17
CA GLY A 26 -35.15 8.32 10.08
C GLY A 26 -35.43 9.60 9.31
N GLY A 27 -36.70 9.91 9.10
CA GLY A 27 -37.15 11.08 8.36
C GLY A 27 -36.91 12.40 9.10
N GLY A 28 -36.18 13.30 8.46
CA GLY A 28 -36.13 14.73 8.76
C GLY A 28 -36.04 15.48 7.45
N THR A 29 -37.03 16.31 7.15
CA THR A 29 -37.02 17.25 6.01
C THR A 29 -35.96 18.32 6.26
N GLY A 30 -34.72 18.01 5.88
CA GLY A 30 -33.60 18.95 5.91
C GLY A 30 -33.66 19.90 4.71
N SER A 31 -33.50 21.19 5.00
CA SER A 31 -33.20 22.22 4.00
C SER A 31 -32.07 21.75 3.06
N PRO A 32 -32.03 22.19 1.78
CA PRO A 32 -30.96 21.80 0.86
C PRO A 32 -29.61 22.18 1.47
N SER A 33 -28.82 21.17 1.82
CA SER A 33 -27.46 21.36 2.30
C SER A 33 -26.51 21.61 1.13
N THR A 34 -25.53 22.46 1.39
CA THR A 34 -24.47 22.82 0.45
C THR A 34 -23.15 22.20 0.90
N VAL A 35 -22.32 21.83 -0.06
CA VAL A 35 -20.98 21.29 0.16
C VAL A 35 -20.01 22.14 -0.64
N SER A 36 -18.98 22.65 0.02
CA SER A 36 -18.01 23.55 -0.60
C SER A 36 -16.60 23.04 -0.37
N GLY A 37 -15.71 23.35 -1.30
CA GLY A 37 -14.30 23.00 -1.22
C GLY A 37 -13.50 23.71 -2.29
N VAL A 38 -12.25 23.28 -2.43
CA VAL A 38 -11.30 23.82 -3.39
C VAL A 38 -10.70 22.70 -4.23
N VAL A 39 -10.51 22.94 -5.52
CA VAL A 39 -9.77 22.05 -6.41
C VAL A 39 -8.40 22.66 -6.71
N ALA A 40 -7.33 21.92 -6.49
CA ALA A 40 -5.99 22.38 -6.82
C ALA A 40 -4.99 21.29 -7.26
N ASP A 41 -4.27 21.62 -8.31
CA ASP A 41 -2.90 21.18 -8.60
C ASP A 41 -1.97 22.40 -8.39
N GLY A 42 -2.10 23.47 -9.18
CA GLY A 42 -2.33 24.84 -8.67
C GLY A 42 -3.84 25.12 -8.59
N TYR A 43 -4.32 26.25 -8.07
CA TYR A 43 -5.78 26.47 -8.03
C TYR A 43 -6.41 26.37 -9.43
N LEU A 44 -7.44 25.53 -9.57
CA LEU A 44 -8.02 25.19 -10.88
C LEU A 44 -9.35 25.89 -11.11
N LYS A 45 -9.38 26.84 -12.05
CA LYS A 45 -10.59 27.55 -12.49
C LYS A 45 -11.19 26.92 -13.75
N GLY A 46 -12.52 26.79 -13.78
CA GLY A 46 -13.25 26.25 -14.93
C GLY A 46 -13.31 24.72 -15.00
N ALA A 47 -12.99 24.02 -13.91
CA ALA A 47 -13.14 22.57 -13.79
C ALA A 47 -14.57 22.21 -13.36
N VAL A 48 -15.09 21.06 -13.81
CA VAL A 48 -16.43 20.58 -13.45
C VAL A 48 -16.31 19.64 -12.26
N VAL A 49 -17.00 19.97 -11.17
CA VAL A 49 -17.01 19.19 -9.93
C VAL A 49 -18.36 18.51 -9.79
N PHE A 50 -18.39 17.23 -9.42
CA PHE A 50 -19.62 16.52 -9.14
C PHE A 50 -19.44 15.45 -8.07
N LEU A 51 -20.56 15.04 -7.47
CA LEU A 51 -20.59 13.92 -6.54
C LEU A 51 -20.90 12.64 -7.32
N ASP A 52 -19.91 11.75 -7.44
CA ASP A 52 -19.98 10.53 -8.25
C ASP A 52 -20.70 9.43 -7.47
N LYS A 53 -22.00 9.28 -7.73
CA LYS A 53 -22.89 8.36 -6.99
C LYS A 53 -22.81 6.93 -7.50
N ASN A 54 -22.35 6.72 -8.72
CA ASN A 54 -22.28 5.38 -9.33
C ASN A 54 -20.83 4.84 -9.46
N GLY A 55 -19.83 5.68 -9.20
CA GLY A 55 -18.41 5.31 -9.19
C GLY A 55 -17.79 5.18 -10.59
N ASN A 56 -18.37 5.80 -11.62
CA ASN A 56 -17.87 5.69 -12.99
C ASN A 56 -16.92 6.84 -13.40
N LYS A 57 -16.70 7.82 -12.50
CA LYS A 57 -15.88 9.03 -12.72
C LYS A 57 -16.30 9.89 -13.92
N THR A 58 -17.55 9.81 -14.34
CA THR A 58 -18.14 10.59 -15.42
C THR A 58 -19.41 11.23 -14.90
N TRP A 59 -19.62 12.52 -15.11
CA TRP A 59 -20.86 13.14 -14.64
C TRP A 59 -22.09 12.55 -15.32
N ASP A 60 -23.03 12.03 -14.54
CA ASP A 60 -24.31 11.52 -15.01
C ASP A 60 -25.50 12.41 -14.60
N GLU A 61 -26.59 12.30 -15.37
CA GLU A 61 -27.83 13.00 -15.04
C GLU A 61 -28.35 12.57 -13.66
N GLY A 62 -28.62 13.54 -12.80
CA GLY A 62 -29.03 13.32 -11.41
C GLY A 62 -27.91 13.47 -10.38
N GLU A 63 -26.66 13.60 -10.82
CA GLU A 63 -25.54 13.89 -9.93
C GLU A 63 -25.38 15.40 -9.69
N PRO A 64 -25.29 15.86 -8.42
CA PRO A 64 -25.01 17.25 -8.10
C PRO A 64 -23.71 17.72 -8.75
N LYS A 65 -23.74 18.86 -9.45
CA LYS A 65 -22.57 19.44 -10.11
C LYS A 65 -22.37 20.92 -9.88
N ALA A 66 -21.14 21.38 -10.04
CA ALA A 66 -20.72 22.78 -10.04
C ALA A 66 -19.53 22.99 -10.99
N THR A 67 -19.16 24.25 -11.21
CA THR A 67 -17.93 24.62 -11.91
C THR A 67 -17.06 25.46 -10.99
N THR A 68 -15.76 25.21 -10.96
CA THR A 68 -14.83 25.96 -10.11
C THR A 68 -14.67 27.41 -10.58
N GLY A 69 -14.68 28.33 -9.62
CA GLY A 69 -14.38 29.75 -9.83
C GLY A 69 -12.91 30.11 -9.60
N ASP A 70 -12.66 31.40 -9.35
CA ASP A 70 -11.35 31.89 -8.92
C ASP A 70 -10.91 31.22 -7.62
N GLY A 71 -9.61 30.96 -7.49
CA GLY A 71 -9.04 30.23 -6.35
C GLY A 71 -9.51 28.76 -6.27
N GLY A 72 -10.05 28.21 -7.37
CA GLY A 72 -10.50 26.82 -7.46
C GLY A 72 -11.73 26.48 -6.63
N VAL A 73 -12.46 27.48 -6.13
CA VAL A 73 -13.60 27.29 -5.22
C VAL A 73 -14.79 26.69 -5.96
N TYR A 74 -15.43 25.70 -5.35
CA TYR A 74 -16.70 25.14 -5.82
C TYR A 74 -17.76 25.09 -4.70
N THR A 75 -19.03 25.00 -5.08
CA THR A 75 -20.14 24.74 -4.15
C THR A 75 -21.20 23.88 -4.83
N LEU A 76 -21.37 22.65 -4.34
CA LEU A 76 -22.47 21.76 -4.72
C LEU A 76 -23.71 22.10 -3.89
N THR A 77 -24.87 22.06 -4.53
CA THR A 77 -26.17 22.30 -3.89
C THR A 77 -27.01 21.03 -3.93
N ALA A 78 -28.00 20.92 -3.05
CA ALA A 78 -28.87 19.75 -2.94
C ALA A 78 -28.10 18.44 -2.65
N VAL A 79 -27.06 18.52 -1.81
CA VAL A 79 -26.27 17.36 -1.39
C VAL A 79 -26.50 17.12 0.10
N SER A 80 -26.98 15.95 0.50
CA SER A 80 -27.15 15.63 1.92
C SER A 80 -25.82 15.28 2.60
N SER A 81 -25.73 15.40 3.93
CA SER A 81 -24.55 14.93 4.67
C SER A 81 -24.30 13.43 4.48
N ALA A 82 -25.36 12.64 4.33
CA ALA A 82 -25.27 11.21 4.02
C ALA A 82 -24.68 10.95 2.63
N ASP A 83 -25.03 11.78 1.63
CA ASP A 83 -24.44 11.71 0.29
C ASP A 83 -22.92 11.98 0.36
N VAL A 84 -22.50 13.05 1.04
CA VAL A 84 -21.07 13.38 1.20
C VAL A 84 -20.30 12.26 1.88
N ALA A 85 -20.89 11.63 2.89
CA ALA A 85 -20.25 10.53 3.61
C ALA A 85 -20.18 9.23 2.81
N SER A 86 -20.95 9.10 1.72
CA SER A 86 -21.08 7.84 0.97
C SER A 86 -20.38 7.86 -0.40
N TYR A 87 -20.23 9.03 -1.01
CA TYR A 87 -19.79 9.15 -2.40
C TYR A 87 -18.57 10.07 -2.55
N PRO A 88 -17.61 9.73 -3.42
CA PRO A 88 -16.45 10.59 -3.68
C PRO A 88 -16.85 11.84 -4.47
N ILE A 89 -16.03 12.88 -4.32
CA ILE A 89 -16.07 14.04 -5.21
C ILE A 89 -15.14 13.74 -6.39
N VAL A 90 -15.64 13.95 -7.61
CA VAL A 90 -14.87 13.84 -8.85
C VAL A 90 -14.83 15.19 -9.54
N VAL A 91 -13.68 15.49 -10.14
CA VAL A 91 -13.44 16.73 -10.87
C VAL A 91 -12.92 16.40 -12.26
N GLU A 92 -13.67 16.78 -13.28
CA GLU A 92 -13.22 16.80 -14.66
C GLU A 92 -12.53 18.13 -14.94
N VAL A 93 -11.23 18.07 -15.28
CA VAL A 93 -10.44 19.23 -15.67
C VAL A 93 -10.33 19.25 -17.20
N PRO A 94 -11.12 20.07 -17.91
CA PRO A 94 -11.11 20.12 -19.37
C PRO A 94 -9.90 20.90 -19.91
N VAL A 95 -9.62 20.71 -21.21
CA VAL A 95 -8.73 21.62 -21.94
C VAL A 95 -9.31 23.04 -21.87
N GLY A 96 -8.45 24.01 -21.55
CA GLY A 96 -8.85 25.41 -21.40
C GLY A 96 -9.32 25.81 -20.00
N ALA A 97 -9.41 24.86 -19.05
CA ALA A 97 -9.36 25.22 -17.63
C ALA A 97 -8.05 25.95 -17.32
N VAL A 98 -8.03 26.77 -16.26
CA VAL A 98 -6.85 27.57 -15.90
C VAL A 98 -6.30 27.07 -14.58
N ASP A 99 -5.05 26.62 -14.60
CA ASP A 99 -4.22 26.50 -13.41
C ASP A 99 -3.64 27.89 -13.10
N GLU A 100 -3.98 28.46 -11.96
CA GLU A 100 -3.60 29.84 -11.62
C GLU A 100 -2.07 30.04 -11.48
N GLU A 101 -1.29 28.97 -11.38
CA GLU A 101 0.18 29.03 -11.32
C GLU A 101 0.84 28.69 -12.66
N ARG A 102 0.22 27.85 -13.49
CA ARG A 102 0.80 27.32 -14.74
C ARG A 102 0.13 27.76 -16.03
N GLY A 103 -1.03 28.41 -15.94
CA GLY A 103 -1.81 28.87 -17.10
C GLY A 103 -2.81 27.82 -17.59
N ALA A 104 -3.10 27.86 -18.90
CA ALA A 104 -4.14 27.00 -19.47
C ALA A 104 -3.74 25.52 -19.42
N VAL A 105 -4.69 24.67 -19.03
CA VAL A 105 -4.57 23.21 -19.06
C VAL A 105 -4.63 22.74 -20.52
N GLU A 106 -3.57 22.10 -20.98
CA GLU A 106 -3.44 21.61 -22.37
C GLU A 106 -3.99 20.20 -22.58
N LYS A 107 -3.99 19.36 -21.53
CA LYS A 107 -4.48 17.98 -21.57
C LYS A 107 -5.52 17.77 -20.48
N PRO A 108 -6.67 17.16 -20.81
CA PRO A 108 -7.69 16.94 -19.80
C PRO A 108 -7.27 15.81 -18.86
N TYR A 109 -7.70 15.91 -17.60
CA TYR A 109 -7.50 14.87 -16.61
C TYR A 109 -8.63 14.89 -15.58
N VAL A 110 -8.67 13.86 -14.74
CA VAL A 110 -9.68 13.72 -13.69
C VAL A 110 -9.00 13.69 -12.35
N LEU A 111 -9.54 14.44 -11.39
CA LEU A 111 -9.17 14.38 -9.99
C LEU A 111 -10.31 13.80 -9.17
N SER A 112 -10.00 13.27 -8.00
CA SER A 112 -11.01 12.83 -7.04
C SER A 112 -10.57 13.00 -5.60
N ALA A 113 -11.55 13.11 -4.70
CA ALA A 113 -11.35 13.05 -3.26
C ALA A 113 -12.30 12.01 -2.64
N PRO A 114 -11.86 11.28 -1.61
CA PRO A 114 -12.70 10.31 -0.91
C PRO A 114 -13.99 10.89 -0.35
N ALA A 115 -14.98 10.00 -0.20
CA ALA A 115 -16.20 10.30 0.54
C ALA A 115 -15.85 10.84 1.95
N GLY A 116 -16.58 11.87 2.38
CA GLY A 116 -16.36 12.55 3.65
C GLY A 116 -15.16 13.52 3.66
N LYS A 117 -14.46 13.73 2.53
CA LYS A 117 -13.32 14.66 2.40
C LYS A 117 -13.51 15.69 1.27
N PRO A 118 -14.64 16.43 1.19
CA PRO A 118 -14.90 17.34 0.07
C PRO A 118 -14.02 18.61 0.07
N GLU A 119 -13.39 18.96 1.18
CA GLU A 119 -12.80 20.29 1.41
C GLU A 119 -11.68 20.62 0.40
N PHE A 120 -10.95 19.60 -0.05
CA PHE A 120 -9.81 19.77 -0.96
C PHE A 120 -9.69 18.60 -1.92
N VAL A 121 -9.73 18.89 -3.22
CA VAL A 121 -9.54 17.91 -4.30
C VAL A 121 -8.25 18.21 -5.04
N SER A 122 -7.36 17.22 -5.16
CA SER A 122 -6.03 17.39 -5.76
C SER A 122 -5.52 16.13 -6.44
N PRO A 123 -4.41 16.20 -7.20
CA PRO A 123 -3.72 15.01 -7.70
C PRO A 123 -3.36 14.02 -6.59
N ILE A 124 -3.07 14.50 -5.37
CA ILE A 124 -2.70 13.65 -4.23
C ILE A 124 -3.91 12.98 -3.60
N THR A 125 -5.03 13.69 -3.41
CA THR A 125 -6.27 13.05 -2.92
C THR A 125 -6.81 12.03 -3.93
N THR A 126 -6.47 12.19 -5.22
CA THR A 126 -6.78 11.22 -6.26
C THR A 126 -6.02 9.90 -6.04
N LEU A 127 -4.76 9.97 -5.61
CA LEU A 127 -4.00 8.78 -5.19
C LEU A 127 -4.70 8.09 -4.01
N VAL A 128 -5.14 8.86 -3.00
CA VAL A 128 -5.84 8.33 -1.83
C VAL A 128 -7.16 7.66 -2.22
N GLN A 129 -7.97 8.32 -3.04
CA GLN A 129 -9.23 7.75 -3.54
C GLN A 129 -8.98 6.47 -4.35
N SER A 130 -7.93 6.44 -5.19
CA SER A 130 -7.57 5.24 -5.94
C SER A 130 -7.15 4.08 -5.04
N GLN A 131 -6.54 4.33 -3.87
CA GLN A 131 -6.27 3.28 -2.89
C GLN A 131 -7.57 2.65 -2.38
N ILE A 132 -8.56 3.48 -2.04
CA ILE A 132 -9.88 3.03 -1.57
C ILE A 132 -10.62 2.24 -2.67
N GLU A 133 -10.61 2.73 -3.92
CA GLU A 133 -11.26 2.05 -5.04
C GLU A 133 -10.62 0.70 -5.39
N THR A 134 -9.31 0.59 -5.14
CA THR A 134 -8.53 -0.64 -5.37
C THR A 134 -8.61 -1.60 -4.18
N ASN A 135 -8.93 -1.09 -2.98
CA ASN A 135 -9.12 -1.86 -1.77
C ASN A 135 -10.20 -1.22 -0.88
N PRO A 136 -11.48 -1.56 -1.08
CA PRO A 136 -12.58 -0.89 -0.40
C PRO A 136 -12.68 -1.23 1.09
N THR A 137 -11.79 -2.09 1.61
CA THR A 137 -11.70 -2.37 3.04
C THR A 137 -10.96 -1.29 3.83
N MET A 138 -10.33 -0.32 3.15
CA MET A 138 -9.60 0.78 3.78
C MET A 138 -10.51 1.98 4.06
N THR A 139 -10.29 2.64 5.19
CA THR A 139 -10.84 3.99 5.43
C THR A 139 -10.03 5.06 4.68
N ALA A 140 -10.56 6.28 4.59
CA ALA A 140 -9.84 7.41 4.00
C ALA A 140 -8.52 7.71 4.73
N GLU A 141 -8.51 7.61 6.06
CA GLU A 141 -7.31 7.82 6.89
C GLU A 141 -6.27 6.71 6.67
N GLN A 142 -6.72 5.45 6.55
CA GLN A 142 -5.85 4.33 6.24
C GLN A 142 -5.21 4.46 4.85
N ALA A 143 -6.01 4.80 3.85
CA ALA A 143 -5.54 5.07 2.49
C ALA A 143 -4.58 6.28 2.45
N GLU A 144 -4.86 7.33 3.21
CA GLU A 144 -3.99 8.49 3.34
C GLU A 144 -2.62 8.09 3.90
N ASN A 145 -2.58 7.28 4.95
CA ASN A 145 -1.32 6.81 5.56
C ASN A 145 -0.47 5.99 4.59
N VAL A 146 -1.09 5.15 3.75
CA VAL A 146 -0.39 4.42 2.68
C VAL A 146 0.24 5.39 1.68
N VAL A 147 -0.51 6.40 1.21
CA VAL A 147 0.02 7.39 0.26
C VAL A 147 1.11 8.24 0.91
N LYS A 148 0.93 8.71 2.15
CA LYS A 148 1.95 9.47 2.91
C LYS A 148 3.25 8.71 2.97
N THR A 149 3.15 7.43 3.27
CA THR A 149 4.33 6.60 3.39
C THR A 149 5.03 6.44 2.05
N ASN A 150 4.31 6.19 0.96
CA ASN A 150 4.90 6.14 -0.38
C ASN A 150 5.54 7.48 -0.80
N LEU A 151 5.06 8.59 -0.25
CA LEU A 151 5.64 9.93 -0.40
C LEU A 151 6.81 10.21 0.55
N GLY A 152 7.16 9.29 1.46
CA GLY A 152 8.19 9.48 2.48
C GLY A 152 7.79 10.42 3.62
N ILE A 153 6.50 10.70 3.79
CA ILE A 153 5.97 11.58 4.85
C ILE A 153 5.81 10.77 6.13
N THR A 154 6.62 11.06 7.14
CA THR A 154 6.57 10.39 8.46
C THR A 154 5.91 11.25 9.54
N SER A 155 5.67 12.55 9.26
CA SER A 155 5.05 13.45 10.21
C SER A 155 3.54 13.22 10.31
N THR A 156 3.04 13.08 11.54
CA THR A 156 1.60 13.01 11.83
C THR A 156 0.89 14.36 11.71
N SER A 157 1.62 15.47 11.65
CA SER A 157 1.06 16.83 11.53
C SER A 157 0.70 17.22 10.09
N VAL A 158 1.11 16.42 9.12
CA VAL A 158 0.89 16.65 7.70
C VAL A 158 -0.33 15.83 7.29
N SER A 159 -1.34 16.45 6.71
CA SER A 159 -2.48 15.78 6.06
C SER A 159 -2.45 15.98 4.54
N LEU A 160 -2.78 14.94 3.78
CA LEU A 160 -2.92 15.00 2.31
C LEU A 160 -4.26 15.60 1.87
N PHE A 161 -5.20 15.76 2.80
CA PHE A 161 -6.47 16.46 2.58
C PHE A 161 -6.37 17.96 2.90
N ASP A 162 -5.23 18.43 3.40
CA ASP A 162 -5.00 19.85 3.59
C ASP A 162 -4.67 20.53 2.26
N ASN A 163 -5.09 21.79 2.14
CA ASN A 163 -4.74 22.64 1.01
C ASN A 163 -3.23 22.94 1.00
N PHE A 164 -2.46 22.13 0.27
CA PHE A 164 -1.02 22.26 0.17
C PHE A 164 -0.59 23.53 -0.57
N VAL A 165 -1.42 24.08 -1.48
CA VAL A 165 -1.14 25.34 -2.19
C VAL A 165 -1.07 26.49 -1.20
N GLN A 166 -1.97 26.51 -0.22
CA GLN A 166 -1.96 27.50 0.85
C GLN A 166 -0.79 27.27 1.83
N LYS A 167 -0.48 26.01 2.16
CA LYS A 167 0.50 25.68 3.21
C LYS A 167 1.96 25.64 2.75
N LYS A 168 2.25 25.52 1.44
CA LYS A 168 3.63 25.38 0.91
C LYS A 168 4.59 26.51 1.30
N GLY A 169 4.09 27.72 1.53
CA GLY A 169 4.92 28.85 1.97
C GLY A 169 5.42 28.75 3.43
N ALA A 170 4.74 27.95 4.26
CA ALA A 170 5.05 27.78 5.68
C ALA A 170 5.62 26.39 6.01
N SER A 171 5.69 25.48 5.04
CA SER A 171 6.11 24.10 5.23
C SER A 171 6.80 23.56 3.98
N GLU A 172 8.05 23.16 4.14
CA GLU A 172 8.84 22.50 3.09
C GLU A 172 8.19 21.19 2.64
N GLU A 173 7.52 20.48 3.56
CA GLU A 173 6.80 19.25 3.25
C GLU A 173 5.65 19.52 2.27
N TYR A 174 4.82 20.54 2.55
CA TYR A 174 3.75 20.91 1.64
C TYR A 174 4.26 21.47 0.31
N ALA A 175 5.43 22.12 0.30
CA ALA A 175 6.11 22.50 -0.95
C ALA A 175 6.60 21.27 -1.74
N ARG A 176 7.05 20.20 -1.07
CA ARG A 176 7.37 18.92 -1.73
C ARG A 176 6.11 18.26 -2.28
N ILE A 177 5.04 18.18 -1.47
CA ILE A 177 3.75 17.58 -1.87
C ILE A 177 3.19 18.28 -3.11
N GLN A 178 3.23 19.62 -3.17
CA GLN A 178 2.85 20.41 -4.34
C GLN A 178 3.61 19.94 -5.60
N LYS A 179 4.95 19.88 -5.55
CA LYS A 179 5.77 19.45 -6.69
C LYS A 179 5.45 18.02 -7.12
N VAL A 180 5.22 17.11 -6.16
CA VAL A 180 4.79 15.74 -6.48
C VAL A 180 3.40 15.75 -7.12
N ALA A 181 2.47 16.56 -6.64
CA ALA A 181 1.13 16.69 -7.21
C ALA A 181 1.17 17.09 -8.69
N GLU A 182 2.04 18.05 -9.04
CA GLU A 182 2.23 18.51 -10.42
C GLU A 182 2.77 17.39 -11.33
N VAL A 183 3.72 16.58 -10.83
CA VAL A 183 4.22 15.40 -11.56
C VAL A 183 3.11 14.37 -11.74
N VAL A 184 2.33 14.10 -10.69
CA VAL A 184 1.20 13.16 -10.71
C VAL A 184 0.15 13.59 -11.74
N ALA A 185 -0.30 14.85 -11.71
CA ALA A 185 -1.27 15.37 -12.67
C ALA A 185 -0.76 15.26 -14.12
N THR A 186 0.51 15.63 -14.34
CA THR A 186 1.15 15.54 -15.65
C THR A 186 1.25 14.10 -16.14
N ALA A 187 1.64 13.15 -15.27
CA ALA A 187 1.69 11.74 -15.58
C ALA A 187 0.30 11.17 -15.90
N VAL A 188 -0.72 11.53 -15.12
CA VAL A 188 -2.10 11.10 -15.33
C VAL A 188 -2.62 11.60 -16.68
N GLY A 189 -2.52 12.90 -16.95
CA GLY A 189 -2.96 13.50 -18.21
C GLY A 189 -2.28 12.91 -19.45
N ASN A 190 -0.95 12.66 -19.38
CA ASN A 190 -0.21 12.04 -20.47
C ASN A 190 -0.66 10.61 -20.78
N ASN A 191 -1.00 9.84 -19.75
CA ASN A 191 -1.33 8.43 -19.89
C ASN A 191 -2.81 8.18 -20.22
N ILE A 192 -3.75 9.06 -19.82
CA ILE A 192 -5.18 8.92 -20.15
C ILE A 192 -5.36 8.87 -21.67
N GLU A 193 -4.77 9.81 -22.40
CA GLU A 193 -4.89 9.88 -23.86
C GLU A 193 -4.27 8.63 -24.52
N ALA A 194 -3.07 8.24 -24.10
CA ALA A 194 -2.37 7.08 -24.65
C ALA A 194 -3.17 5.77 -24.45
N ILE A 195 -3.73 5.55 -23.26
CA ILE A 195 -4.53 4.35 -22.98
C ILE A 195 -5.89 4.41 -23.70
N ARG A 196 -6.54 5.57 -23.81
CA ARG A 196 -7.79 5.68 -24.58
C ARG A 196 -7.59 5.32 -26.05
N VAL A 197 -6.43 5.62 -26.63
CA VAL A 197 -6.08 5.17 -27.99
C VAL A 197 -5.82 3.67 -28.04
N ALA A 198 -5.10 3.11 -27.06
CA ALA A 198 -4.74 1.69 -27.03
C ALA A 198 -5.92 0.76 -26.64
N ALA A 199 -6.89 1.27 -25.87
CA ALA A 199 -8.03 0.55 -25.34
C ALA A 199 -9.32 1.41 -25.43
N PRO A 200 -9.84 1.66 -26.65
CA PRO A 200 -10.91 2.64 -26.88
C PRO A 200 -12.26 2.27 -26.25
N SER A 201 -12.47 0.99 -25.90
CA SER A 201 -13.69 0.50 -25.25
C SER A 201 -13.59 0.43 -23.72
N ALA A 202 -12.44 0.77 -23.13
CA ALA A 202 -12.25 0.71 -21.68
C ALA A 202 -13.01 1.85 -20.98
N ASP A 203 -13.61 1.54 -19.83
CA ASP A 203 -14.26 2.55 -19.00
C ASP A 203 -13.23 3.49 -18.38
N LEU A 204 -13.61 4.76 -18.19
CA LEU A 204 -12.71 5.80 -17.69
C LEU A 204 -12.18 5.49 -16.29
N ASN A 205 -13.00 4.90 -15.42
CA ASN A 205 -12.59 4.53 -14.07
C ASN A 205 -11.47 3.48 -14.10
N ALA A 206 -11.61 2.43 -14.93
CA ALA A 206 -10.58 1.42 -15.13
C ALA A 206 -9.26 2.01 -15.66
N ILE A 207 -9.35 2.90 -16.67
CA ILE A 207 -8.18 3.60 -17.20
C ILE A 207 -7.47 4.40 -16.09
N ILE A 208 -8.23 5.18 -15.30
CA ILE A 208 -7.68 5.98 -14.20
C ILE A 208 -7.04 5.08 -13.14
N LYS A 209 -7.67 3.96 -12.75
CA LYS A 209 -7.11 3.01 -11.80
C LYS A 209 -5.77 2.44 -12.26
N VAL A 210 -5.66 2.02 -13.52
CA VAL A 210 -4.40 1.51 -14.09
C VAL A 210 -3.31 2.57 -14.03
N ILE A 211 -3.61 3.80 -14.44
CA ILE A 211 -2.65 4.91 -14.45
C ILE A 211 -2.25 5.32 -13.04
N VAL A 212 -3.20 5.48 -12.13
CA VAL A 212 -2.92 5.96 -10.78
C VAL A 212 -2.14 4.92 -9.99
N GLN A 213 -2.42 3.63 -10.16
CA GLN A 213 -1.59 2.59 -9.55
C GLN A 213 -0.17 2.58 -10.08
N GLU A 214 -0.01 2.85 -11.38
CA GLU A 214 1.30 3.00 -11.97
C GLU A 214 2.08 4.18 -11.38
N VAL A 215 1.39 5.30 -11.18
CA VAL A 215 1.95 6.50 -10.55
C VAL A 215 2.30 6.22 -9.09
N VAL A 216 1.42 5.56 -8.33
CA VAL A 216 1.69 5.10 -6.96
C VAL A 216 2.96 4.26 -6.91
N ALA A 217 3.10 3.31 -7.84
CA ALA A 217 4.27 2.45 -7.95
C ALA A 217 5.55 3.22 -8.32
N GLN A 218 5.46 4.49 -8.73
CA GLN A 218 6.62 5.34 -9.00
C GLN A 218 6.77 6.51 -8.04
N LEU A 219 5.92 6.62 -7.01
CA LEU A 219 6.00 7.73 -6.05
C LEU A 219 7.38 7.85 -5.40
N PRO A 220 8.10 6.78 -5.01
CA PRO A 220 9.44 6.94 -4.47
C PRO A 220 10.46 7.42 -5.51
N THR A 221 10.34 7.01 -6.77
CA THR A 221 11.17 7.54 -7.87
C THR A 221 10.87 9.02 -8.09
N ILE A 222 9.58 9.38 -8.20
CA ILE A 222 9.11 10.75 -8.37
C ILE A 222 9.60 11.62 -7.21
N THR A 223 9.42 11.16 -5.97
CA THR A 223 9.84 11.87 -4.75
C THR A 223 11.35 12.10 -4.76
N LYS A 224 12.14 11.07 -5.09
CA LYS A 224 13.59 11.20 -5.22
C LYS A 224 14.00 12.24 -6.27
N GLU A 225 13.38 12.23 -7.44
CA GLU A 225 13.67 13.22 -8.50
C GLU A 225 13.27 14.64 -8.06
N VAL A 226 12.14 14.79 -7.37
CA VAL A 226 11.69 16.08 -6.80
C VAL A 226 12.67 16.61 -5.74
N GLU A 227 13.25 15.72 -4.93
CA GLU A 227 14.20 16.07 -3.87
C GLU A 227 15.60 16.41 -4.39
N THR A 228 16.04 15.74 -5.46
CA THR A 228 17.45 15.81 -5.91
C THR A 228 17.67 16.72 -7.11
N ASN A 229 16.63 17.01 -7.89
CA ASN A 229 16.76 17.83 -9.08
C ASN A 229 16.77 19.33 -8.72
N SER A 230 17.88 20.01 -9.03
CA SER A 230 18.06 21.43 -8.75
C SER A 230 17.12 22.33 -9.58
N THR A 231 16.61 21.83 -10.70
CA THR A 231 15.62 22.53 -11.54
C THR A 231 14.39 21.64 -11.72
N PHE A 232 13.37 21.88 -10.90
CA PHE A 232 12.13 21.14 -10.96
C PHE A 232 11.40 21.36 -12.31
N ASN A 233 11.00 20.27 -12.95
CA ASN A 233 10.15 20.28 -14.14
C ASN A 233 9.23 19.04 -14.13
N ALA A 234 7.94 19.26 -13.89
CA ALA A 234 6.95 18.19 -13.77
C ALA A 234 6.88 17.31 -15.03
N THR A 235 6.92 17.91 -16.22
CA THR A 235 6.88 17.20 -17.52
C THR A 235 8.06 16.27 -17.70
N THR A 236 9.27 16.73 -17.43
CA THR A 236 10.49 15.91 -17.56
C THR A 236 10.47 14.74 -16.59
N ILE A 237 10.11 14.99 -15.32
CA ILE A 237 10.06 13.94 -14.29
C ILE A 237 8.96 12.92 -14.63
N ALA A 238 7.76 13.37 -15.00
CA ALA A 238 6.65 12.50 -15.36
C ALA A 238 6.98 11.62 -16.58
N ALA A 239 7.59 12.19 -17.62
CA ALA A 239 7.98 11.46 -18.82
C ALA A 239 9.07 10.40 -18.54
N ALA A 240 9.95 10.64 -17.56
CA ALA A 240 10.99 9.69 -17.17
C ALA A 240 10.46 8.60 -16.23
N ALA A 241 9.68 8.96 -15.21
CA ALA A 241 9.21 8.03 -14.19
C ALA A 241 8.00 7.20 -14.65
N VAL A 242 7.07 7.81 -15.41
CA VAL A 242 5.83 7.17 -15.87
C VAL A 242 5.62 7.41 -17.38
N PRO A 243 6.56 6.94 -18.24
CA PRO A 243 6.40 7.06 -19.68
C PRO A 243 5.19 6.27 -20.17
N THR A 244 4.49 6.78 -21.19
CA THR A 244 3.30 6.13 -21.75
C THR A 244 3.54 4.72 -22.27
N THR A 245 4.76 4.44 -22.74
CA THR A 245 5.18 3.12 -23.21
C THR A 245 5.20 2.07 -22.10
N ARG A 246 5.33 2.47 -20.83
CA ARG A 246 5.31 1.53 -19.69
C ARG A 246 3.96 0.83 -19.54
N LEU A 247 2.88 1.49 -19.95
CA LEU A 247 1.51 0.95 -19.92
C LEU A 247 1.07 0.36 -21.26
N THR A 248 1.59 0.88 -22.37
CA THR A 248 1.05 0.60 -23.71
C THR A 248 1.91 -0.31 -24.57
N SER A 249 3.13 -0.65 -24.13
CA SER A 249 4.04 -1.51 -24.91
C SER A 249 3.58 -2.96 -25.03
N ASP A 250 2.83 -3.46 -24.05
CA ASP A 250 2.19 -4.78 -24.08
C ASP A 250 0.67 -4.64 -24.06
N ALA A 251 0.05 -4.79 -25.23
CA ALA A 251 -1.40 -4.68 -25.38
C ALA A 251 -2.17 -5.77 -24.62
N THR A 252 -1.57 -6.95 -24.42
CA THR A 252 -2.22 -8.06 -23.69
C THR A 252 -2.24 -7.74 -22.21
N GLN A 253 -1.10 -7.32 -21.67
CA GLN A 253 -0.99 -6.91 -20.27
C GLN A 253 -1.89 -5.71 -19.97
N LEU A 254 -1.94 -4.71 -20.84
CA LEU A 254 -2.84 -3.57 -20.68
C LEU A 254 -4.32 -4.01 -20.62
N GLN A 255 -4.75 -4.91 -21.51
CA GLN A 255 -6.12 -5.42 -21.49
C GLN A 255 -6.42 -6.21 -20.21
N GLN A 256 -5.46 -6.98 -19.71
CA GLN A 256 -5.59 -7.73 -18.45
C GLN A 256 -5.72 -6.79 -17.24
N GLN A 257 -4.87 -5.76 -17.17
CA GLN A 257 -4.93 -4.72 -16.14
C GLN A 257 -6.25 -3.97 -16.16
N ILE A 258 -6.75 -3.60 -17.34
CA ILE A 258 -8.06 -2.96 -17.50
C ILE A 258 -9.19 -3.89 -17.04
N ALA A 259 -9.20 -5.16 -17.48
CA ALA A 259 -10.23 -6.12 -17.09
C ALA A 259 -10.29 -6.32 -15.56
N GLN A 260 -9.13 -6.32 -14.91
CA GLN A 260 -9.03 -6.35 -13.45
C GLN A 260 -9.54 -5.05 -12.82
N ALA A 261 -9.13 -3.89 -13.36
CA ALA A 261 -9.56 -2.56 -12.93
C ALA A 261 -11.08 -2.36 -12.93
N SER A 262 -11.74 -2.95 -13.93
CA SER A 262 -13.19 -2.90 -14.13
C SER A 262 -13.97 -3.93 -13.30
N THR A 263 -13.30 -4.90 -12.65
CA THR A 263 -13.99 -5.93 -11.85
C THR A 263 -14.42 -5.38 -10.49
N THR A 264 -15.23 -6.11 -9.72
CA THR A 264 -16.03 -5.60 -8.61
C THR A 264 -15.85 -6.47 -7.30
N ALA A 265 -15.27 -5.86 -6.22
CA ALA A 265 -14.78 -6.13 -4.87
C ALA A 265 -15.69 -5.43 -3.87
N THR A 266 -16.49 -6.21 -3.20
CA THR A 266 -17.42 -5.76 -2.17
C THR A 266 -16.84 -6.00 -0.81
N VAL A 267 -16.88 -5.01 0.09
CA VAL A 267 -16.64 -5.31 1.50
C VAL A 267 -17.63 -6.38 1.95
N SER A 268 -17.10 -7.44 2.56
CA SER A 268 -17.87 -8.63 2.96
C SER A 268 -17.56 -8.99 4.41
N SER A 269 -18.47 -9.72 5.04
CA SER A 269 -18.21 -10.31 6.35
C SER A 269 -17.04 -11.29 6.24
N PHE A 270 -16.05 -11.16 7.11
CA PHE A 270 -14.92 -12.10 7.19
C PHE A 270 -15.39 -13.52 7.52
N GLN A 271 -16.42 -13.63 8.36
CA GLN A 271 -17.04 -14.91 8.67
C GLN A 271 -17.64 -15.56 7.42
N ASP A 272 -18.38 -14.80 6.61
CA ASP A 272 -19.03 -15.32 5.40
C ASP A 272 -18.01 -15.63 4.30
N ALA A 273 -16.96 -14.82 4.18
CA ALA A 273 -15.89 -15.04 3.22
C ALA A 273 -15.06 -16.29 3.55
N LEU A 274 -14.84 -16.56 4.85
CA LEU A 274 -14.16 -17.77 5.33
C LEU A 274 -15.11 -18.99 5.42
N ALA A 275 -16.43 -18.78 5.34
CA ALA A 275 -17.44 -19.84 5.39
C ALA A 275 -17.33 -20.72 4.13
N GLY A 276 -16.52 -21.76 4.23
CA GLY A 276 -16.21 -22.66 3.12
C GLY A 276 -14.98 -23.49 3.43
N GLU A 277 -14.21 -23.81 2.39
CA GLU A 277 -13.01 -24.63 2.52
C GLU A 277 -11.74 -23.84 2.85
N GLY A 278 -11.88 -22.60 3.33
CA GLY A 278 -10.79 -21.72 3.70
C GLY A 278 -10.40 -20.69 2.64
N PHE A 279 -9.43 -19.87 2.98
CA PHE A 279 -8.77 -18.95 2.06
C PHE A 279 -7.50 -19.59 1.51
N TYR A 280 -7.40 -19.64 0.19
CA TYR A 280 -6.23 -20.17 -0.50
C TYR A 280 -5.38 -19.02 -1.02
N TRP A 281 -4.07 -19.17 -1.00
CA TRP A 281 -3.13 -18.20 -1.57
C TRP A 281 -2.11 -18.94 -2.41
N MET A 282 -1.47 -18.26 -3.36
CA MET A 282 -0.39 -18.83 -4.18
C MET A 282 0.58 -17.72 -4.56
N GLU A 283 1.88 -18.03 -4.46
CA GLU A 283 2.95 -17.07 -4.69
C GLU A 283 4.25 -17.75 -5.15
N ILE A 284 5.27 -16.94 -5.40
CA ILE A 284 6.64 -17.40 -5.62
C ILE A 284 7.48 -16.98 -4.41
N PHE A 285 7.87 -17.96 -3.60
CA PHE A 285 8.88 -17.75 -2.57
C PHE A 285 10.24 -17.47 -3.19
N LYS A 286 10.94 -16.44 -2.70
CA LYS A 286 12.28 -16.06 -3.15
C LYS A 286 13.16 -15.65 -1.98
N GLU A 287 14.15 -16.48 -1.65
CA GLU A 287 15.16 -16.19 -0.62
C GLU A 287 16.54 -16.69 -1.05
N TYR A 288 17.53 -15.79 -1.13
CA TYR A 288 18.88 -16.08 -1.64
C TYR A 288 18.87 -16.82 -3.00
N ASP A 289 19.42 -18.04 -3.02
CA ASP A 289 19.55 -18.92 -4.18
C ASP A 289 18.30 -19.82 -4.35
N ASN A 290 17.32 -19.74 -3.44
CA ASN A 290 16.07 -20.50 -3.49
C ASN A 290 14.93 -19.65 -4.06
N SER A 291 14.37 -20.13 -5.16
CA SER A 291 13.10 -19.66 -5.70
C SER A 291 12.21 -20.86 -5.94
N PHE A 292 11.00 -20.88 -5.38
CA PHE A 292 10.02 -21.94 -5.64
C PHE A 292 8.61 -21.38 -5.64
N TYR A 293 7.71 -22.08 -6.33
CA TYR A 293 6.29 -21.79 -6.24
C TYR A 293 5.71 -22.44 -5.00
N GLU A 294 4.84 -21.72 -4.32
CA GLU A 294 4.07 -22.26 -3.20
C GLU A 294 2.62 -21.83 -3.26
N TYR A 295 1.74 -22.65 -2.70
CA TYR A 295 0.37 -22.27 -2.39
C TYR A 295 0.01 -22.82 -1.02
N GLY A 296 -0.94 -22.19 -0.36
CA GLY A 296 -1.42 -22.66 0.93
C GLY A 296 -2.90 -22.40 1.13
N VAL A 297 -3.38 -22.87 2.27
CA VAL A 297 -4.76 -22.68 2.70
C VAL A 297 -4.81 -22.41 4.19
N VAL A 298 -5.61 -21.42 4.58
CA VAL A 298 -5.99 -21.17 5.96
C VAL A 298 -7.46 -21.51 6.16
N LYS A 299 -7.74 -22.35 7.16
CA LYS A 299 -9.09 -22.80 7.50
C LYS A 299 -9.44 -22.49 8.94
N LEU A 300 -10.74 -22.37 9.18
CA LEU A 300 -11.29 -22.26 10.52
C LEU A 300 -11.18 -23.61 11.23
N GLY A 301 -10.53 -23.61 12.39
CA GLY A 301 -10.42 -24.77 13.27
C GLY A 301 -11.53 -24.82 14.32
N ALA A 302 -11.30 -25.60 15.38
CA ALA A 302 -12.24 -25.75 16.48
C ALA A 302 -12.47 -24.42 17.22
N GLN A 303 -13.71 -24.19 17.64
CA GLN A 303 -14.06 -23.04 18.48
C GLN A 303 -13.83 -23.36 19.96
N GLN A 304 -13.20 -22.43 20.68
CA GLN A 304 -13.02 -22.46 22.13
C GLN A 304 -13.20 -21.06 22.71
N ASN A 305 -14.04 -20.93 23.73
CA ASN A 305 -14.28 -19.66 24.45
C ASN A 305 -14.66 -18.46 23.56
N GLY A 306 -15.40 -18.70 22.48
CA GLY A 306 -15.82 -17.63 21.55
C GLY A 306 -14.78 -17.22 20.51
N SER A 307 -13.59 -17.81 20.53
CA SER A 307 -12.57 -17.67 19.49
C SER A 307 -12.37 -19.01 18.75
N TYR A 308 -11.82 -18.96 17.56
CA TYR A 308 -11.53 -20.12 16.72
C TYR A 308 -10.03 -20.31 16.61
N ALA A 309 -9.56 -21.55 16.67
CA ALA A 309 -8.23 -21.87 16.17
C ALA A 309 -8.20 -21.67 14.64
N LEU A 310 -7.02 -21.46 14.07
CA LEU A 310 -6.80 -21.55 12.63
C LEU A 310 -5.89 -22.73 12.32
N THR A 311 -6.10 -23.34 11.16
CA THR A 311 -5.17 -24.34 10.62
C THR A 311 -4.60 -23.82 9.32
N GLU A 312 -3.31 -24.05 9.11
CA GLU A 312 -2.58 -23.67 7.91
C GLU A 312 -1.90 -24.91 7.32
N SER A 313 -1.95 -25.03 6.00
CA SER A 313 -1.21 -26.04 5.25
C SER A 313 -0.68 -25.38 3.98
N PHE A 314 0.55 -25.70 3.60
CA PHE A 314 1.15 -25.17 2.38
C PHE A 314 1.89 -26.25 1.60
N PHE A 315 2.06 -26.00 0.32
CA PHE A 315 2.57 -26.93 -0.67
C PHE A 315 3.58 -26.22 -1.54
N THR A 316 4.71 -26.86 -1.80
CA THR A 316 5.75 -26.34 -2.68
C THR A 316 5.78 -27.13 -3.99
N TYR A 317 6.03 -26.45 -5.11
CA TYR A 317 6.14 -27.10 -6.40
C TYR A 317 7.55 -27.66 -6.61
N THR A 318 7.69 -28.98 -6.50
CA THR A 318 8.97 -29.68 -6.61
C THR A 318 8.84 -30.93 -7.48
N GLY A 319 9.83 -31.21 -8.33
CA GLY A 319 9.82 -32.41 -9.18
C GLY A 319 8.63 -32.52 -10.15
N GLY A 320 8.00 -31.39 -10.52
CA GLY A 320 6.83 -31.38 -11.39
C GLY A 320 5.49 -31.61 -10.68
N SER A 321 5.46 -31.58 -9.35
CA SER A 321 4.25 -31.81 -8.54
C SER A 321 4.21 -30.89 -7.32
N TRP A 322 3.01 -30.66 -6.80
CA TRP A 322 2.81 -29.96 -5.54
C TRP A 322 2.96 -30.94 -4.37
N VAL A 323 3.85 -30.61 -3.43
CA VAL A 323 4.17 -31.47 -2.28
C VAL A 323 3.94 -30.68 -1.00
N GLU A 324 3.20 -31.26 -0.05
CA GLU A 324 2.98 -30.64 1.26
C GLU A 324 4.32 -30.37 1.93
N SER A 325 4.44 -29.18 2.52
CA SER A 325 5.66 -28.70 3.13
C SER A 325 5.37 -28.18 4.54
N THR A 326 6.39 -28.21 5.38
CA THR A 326 6.33 -27.70 6.75
C THR A 326 7.48 -26.73 6.94
N GLU A 327 7.25 -25.64 7.64
CA GLU A 327 8.30 -24.72 8.02
C GLU A 327 8.02 -24.15 9.40
N GLU A 328 9.07 -24.00 10.18
CA GLU A 328 9.04 -23.31 11.46
C GLU A 328 9.83 -22.02 11.28
N SER A 329 9.15 -20.89 11.42
CA SER A 329 9.78 -19.57 11.43
C SER A 329 9.36 -18.87 12.70
N ASP A 330 10.24 -18.90 13.69
CA ASP A 330 10.04 -18.14 14.90
C ASP A 330 10.72 -16.78 14.76
N ASP A 331 10.06 -15.72 15.20
CA ASP A 331 10.67 -14.39 15.39
C ASP A 331 10.48 -13.92 16.83
N TYR A 332 11.36 -13.04 17.29
CA TYR A 332 11.24 -12.46 18.62
C TYR A 332 10.27 -11.28 18.58
N THR A 333 9.18 -11.36 19.32
CA THR A 333 8.24 -10.25 19.51
C THR A 333 8.47 -9.59 20.86
N LEU A 334 8.53 -8.27 20.90
CA LEU A 334 8.68 -7.54 22.16
C LEU A 334 7.34 -7.39 22.87
N THR A 335 7.29 -7.81 24.12
CA THR A 335 6.15 -7.62 25.02
C THR A 335 6.54 -6.70 26.19
N SER A 336 5.58 -6.35 27.04
CA SER A 336 5.89 -5.64 28.30
C SER A 336 6.78 -6.44 29.25
N ALA A 337 6.85 -7.77 29.08
CA ALA A 337 7.71 -8.67 29.86
C ALA A 337 9.09 -8.93 29.21
N GLY A 338 9.37 -8.34 28.04
CA GLY A 338 10.58 -8.54 27.25
C GLY A 338 10.35 -9.32 25.96
N TRP A 339 11.44 -9.72 25.30
CA TRP A 339 11.42 -10.47 24.04
C TRP A 339 10.93 -11.91 24.24
N VAL A 340 9.94 -12.30 23.45
CA VAL A 340 9.39 -13.67 23.43
C VAL A 340 9.55 -14.26 22.04
N LEU A 341 10.08 -15.47 21.96
CA LEU A 341 10.17 -16.22 20.70
C LEU A 341 8.79 -16.80 20.36
N GLU A 342 8.25 -16.40 19.22
CA GLU A 342 6.89 -16.71 18.80
C GLU A 342 6.82 -17.13 17.33
N ASP A 343 6.05 -18.18 17.08
CA ASP A 343 5.65 -18.64 15.76
C ASP A 343 4.59 -17.68 15.21
N ASP A 344 4.75 -17.25 13.95
CA ASP A 344 3.85 -16.32 13.28
C ASP A 344 2.85 -17.00 12.32
N SER A 345 2.77 -18.33 12.36
CA SER A 345 1.78 -19.13 11.63
C SER A 345 0.37 -18.80 12.08
N ALA A 346 -0.61 -19.04 11.20
CA ALA A 346 -2.01 -18.82 11.57
C ALA A 346 -2.42 -19.63 12.82
N ALA A 347 -1.82 -20.81 12.99
CA ALA A 347 -2.09 -21.75 14.07
C ALA A 347 -1.55 -21.32 15.44
N ALA A 348 -0.61 -20.37 15.50
CA ALA A 348 -0.08 -19.82 16.75
C ALA A 348 -1.07 -18.86 17.47
N GLY A 349 -2.12 -18.43 16.77
CA GLY A 349 -3.11 -17.49 17.28
C GLY A 349 -4.53 -18.03 17.33
N THR A 350 -5.45 -17.15 17.71
CA THR A 350 -6.90 -17.38 17.69
C THR A 350 -7.61 -16.27 16.92
N LEU A 351 -8.69 -16.62 16.23
CA LEU A 351 -9.52 -15.71 15.45
C LEU A 351 -10.86 -15.48 16.14
N LYS A 352 -11.27 -14.22 16.28
CA LYS A 352 -12.60 -13.84 16.77
C LYS A 352 -13.33 -13.04 15.69
N PHE A 353 -14.55 -13.44 15.35
CA PHE A 353 -15.41 -12.63 14.48
C PHE A 353 -16.04 -11.47 15.27
N ASN A 354 -16.07 -10.30 14.66
CA ASN A 354 -16.63 -9.09 15.23
C ASN A 354 -18.01 -8.81 14.64
N THR A 355 -18.84 -8.06 15.38
CA THR A 355 -20.23 -7.75 14.97
C THR A 355 -20.33 -6.83 13.76
N ASP A 356 -19.25 -6.12 13.42
CA ASP A 356 -19.15 -5.23 12.25
C ASP A 356 -18.70 -5.98 10.97
N GLY A 357 -18.63 -7.31 11.03
CA GLY A 357 -18.20 -8.16 9.92
C GLY A 357 -16.68 -8.30 9.78
N THR A 358 -15.89 -7.63 10.63
CA THR A 358 -14.44 -7.84 10.67
C THR A 358 -14.07 -9.08 11.50
N ALA A 359 -12.79 -9.45 11.52
CA ALA A 359 -12.26 -10.42 12.47
C ALA A 359 -11.05 -9.85 13.20
N THR A 360 -10.79 -10.32 14.41
CA THR A 360 -9.56 -10.03 15.14
C THR A 360 -8.78 -11.31 15.29
N TRP A 361 -7.58 -11.34 14.74
CA TRP A 361 -6.63 -12.42 14.99
C TRP A 361 -5.66 -12.00 16.10
N THR A 362 -5.37 -12.89 17.03
CA THR A 362 -4.53 -12.62 18.20
C THR A 362 -3.56 -13.77 18.43
N LEU A 363 -2.27 -13.46 18.46
CA LEU A 363 -1.23 -14.40 18.83
C LEU A 363 -1.31 -14.75 20.32
N THR A 364 -1.22 -16.04 20.61
CA THR A 364 -1.50 -16.55 21.97
C THR A 364 -0.37 -16.24 22.94
N LYS A 365 0.91 -16.21 22.51
CA LYS A 365 2.03 -15.98 23.45
C LYS A 365 2.23 -14.49 23.72
N SER A 366 2.25 -13.65 22.69
CA SER A 366 2.50 -12.21 22.83
C SER A 366 1.26 -11.38 23.12
N GLY A 367 0.06 -11.86 22.77
CA GLY A 367 -1.16 -11.04 22.74
C GLY A 367 -1.18 -10.01 21.60
N ARG A 368 -0.23 -10.09 20.67
CA ARG A 368 -0.22 -9.27 19.44
C ARG A 368 -1.49 -9.51 18.65
N SER A 369 -2.13 -8.45 18.17
CA SER A 369 -3.44 -8.59 17.53
C SER A 369 -3.64 -7.63 16.37
N GLU A 370 -4.37 -8.12 15.38
CA GLU A 370 -4.71 -7.36 14.17
C GLU A 370 -6.21 -7.48 13.87
N ILE A 371 -6.80 -6.39 13.39
CA ILE A 371 -8.14 -6.40 12.79
C ILE A 371 -8.01 -6.71 11.30
N ILE A 372 -8.78 -7.69 10.85
CA ILE A 372 -8.84 -8.17 9.47
C ILE A 372 -10.16 -7.74 8.86
N ARG A 373 -10.07 -7.05 7.72
CA ARG A 373 -11.20 -6.73 6.85
C ARG A 373 -11.03 -7.46 5.52
N VAL A 374 -12.12 -7.90 4.92
CA VAL A 374 -12.09 -8.59 3.62
C VAL A 374 -13.08 -7.99 2.63
N ALA A 375 -12.64 -7.87 1.39
CA ALA A 375 -13.50 -7.62 0.24
C ALA A 375 -13.51 -8.83 -0.68
N LYS A 376 -14.68 -9.19 -1.18
CA LYS A 376 -14.91 -10.30 -2.11
C LYS A 376 -15.10 -9.78 -3.52
N ILE A 377 -14.37 -10.37 -4.46
CA ILE A 377 -14.47 -10.16 -5.90
C ILE A 377 -15.09 -11.39 -6.54
N ASP A 378 -16.24 -11.23 -7.18
CA ASP A 378 -16.86 -12.30 -7.97
C ASP A 378 -16.19 -12.40 -9.34
N VAL A 379 -15.46 -13.50 -9.55
CA VAL A 379 -14.59 -13.69 -10.73
C VAL A 379 -15.08 -14.78 -11.67
N ALA A 380 -16.23 -15.40 -11.42
CA ALA A 380 -16.79 -16.42 -12.29
C ALA A 380 -16.88 -15.94 -13.76
N GLY A 381 -16.34 -16.73 -14.69
CA GLY A 381 -16.28 -16.41 -16.12
C GLY A 381 -15.23 -15.36 -16.50
N LYS A 382 -14.51 -14.76 -15.55
CA LYS A 382 -13.40 -13.84 -15.81
C LYS A 382 -12.11 -14.62 -16.09
N LEU A 383 -11.17 -13.99 -16.81
CA LEU A 383 -9.84 -14.56 -17.04
C LEU A 383 -9.09 -14.72 -15.71
N VAL A 384 -8.33 -15.81 -15.59
CA VAL A 384 -7.52 -16.11 -14.39
C VAL A 384 -6.25 -15.27 -14.34
N ALA A 385 -5.57 -15.11 -15.48
CA ALA A 385 -4.25 -14.47 -15.57
C ALA A 385 -4.15 -13.12 -14.82
N PRO A 386 -5.10 -12.17 -14.95
CA PRO A 386 -4.99 -10.88 -14.25
C PRO A 386 -4.89 -11.01 -12.72
N PHE A 387 -5.43 -12.08 -12.12
CA PHE A 387 -5.46 -12.27 -10.66
C PHE A 387 -4.26 -13.05 -10.11
N VAL A 388 -3.39 -13.59 -10.96
CA VAL A 388 -2.23 -14.40 -10.54
C VAL A 388 -0.91 -13.91 -11.13
N GLU A 389 -0.93 -13.21 -12.27
CA GLU A 389 0.25 -12.61 -12.91
C GLU A 389 0.99 -11.60 -12.02
N PRO A 390 0.32 -10.78 -11.18
CA PRO A 390 1.03 -9.91 -10.23
C PRO A 390 1.99 -10.68 -9.30
N GLU A 391 1.70 -11.95 -9.01
CA GLU A 391 2.57 -12.84 -8.22
C GLU A 391 3.63 -13.56 -9.08
N GLY A 392 3.75 -13.20 -10.36
CA GLY A 392 4.60 -13.86 -11.33
C GLY A 392 4.13 -15.26 -11.72
N ILE A 393 2.87 -15.59 -11.41
CA ILE A 393 2.30 -16.90 -11.67
C ILE A 393 1.65 -16.92 -13.05
N SER A 394 1.99 -17.94 -13.82
CA SER A 394 1.45 -18.17 -15.16
C SER A 394 0.42 -19.29 -15.15
N VAL A 395 -0.64 -19.10 -15.93
CA VAL A 395 -1.65 -20.12 -16.23
C VAL A 395 -1.81 -20.25 -17.74
N THR A 396 -2.45 -21.34 -18.18
CA THR A 396 -2.74 -21.56 -19.60
C THR A 396 -3.48 -20.35 -20.19
N PRO A 397 -3.02 -19.75 -21.31
CA PRO A 397 -3.66 -18.57 -21.89
C PRO A 397 -5.15 -18.79 -22.20
N GLY A 398 -5.98 -17.81 -21.85
CA GLY A 398 -7.43 -17.88 -22.05
C GLY A 398 -8.20 -18.64 -20.96
N THR A 399 -7.53 -19.16 -19.93
CA THR A 399 -8.21 -19.79 -18.78
C THR A 399 -9.14 -18.81 -18.10
N THR A 400 -10.38 -19.24 -17.86
CA THR A 400 -11.39 -18.49 -17.09
C THR A 400 -11.77 -19.23 -15.81
N PHE A 401 -12.16 -18.48 -14.79
CA PHE A 401 -12.67 -19.05 -13.55
C PHE A 401 -14.04 -19.72 -13.73
N GLY A 402 -14.24 -20.86 -13.07
CA GLY A 402 -15.51 -21.57 -13.05
C GLY A 402 -16.64 -20.86 -12.27
N PRO A 403 -17.89 -21.34 -12.37
CA PRO A 403 -19.02 -20.82 -11.60
C PRO A 403 -18.77 -20.82 -10.08
N GLY A 404 -19.14 -19.74 -9.39
CA GLY A 404 -18.97 -19.60 -7.94
C GLY A 404 -17.54 -19.30 -7.49
N ALA A 405 -16.59 -19.14 -8.41
CA ALA A 405 -15.25 -18.69 -8.08
C ALA A 405 -15.26 -17.24 -7.56
N ALA A 406 -14.65 -17.09 -6.39
CA ALA A 406 -14.41 -15.80 -5.76
C ALA A 406 -12.92 -15.62 -5.48
N VAL A 407 -12.53 -14.36 -5.51
CA VAL A 407 -11.23 -13.83 -5.11
C VAL A 407 -11.46 -12.88 -3.93
N TYR A 408 -10.51 -12.77 -3.02
CA TYR A 408 -10.60 -11.98 -1.81
C TYR A 408 -9.38 -11.10 -1.64
N LYS A 409 -9.63 -9.88 -1.18
CA LYS A 409 -8.60 -8.92 -0.79
C LYS A 409 -8.75 -8.61 0.69
N MET A 410 -7.69 -8.75 1.46
CA MET A 410 -7.73 -8.48 2.89
C MET A 410 -6.83 -7.31 3.28
N THR A 411 -7.28 -6.58 4.30
CA THR A 411 -6.48 -5.59 5.00
C THR A 411 -6.37 -6.02 6.45
N PHE A 412 -5.14 -6.07 6.94
CA PHE A 412 -4.82 -6.31 8.33
C PHE A 412 -4.38 -4.97 8.93
N THR A 413 -4.82 -4.69 10.13
CA THR A 413 -4.49 -3.45 10.83
C THR A 413 -4.07 -3.80 12.24
N ALA A 414 -2.80 -3.54 12.56
CA ALA A 414 -2.29 -3.78 13.91
C ALA A 414 -3.02 -2.91 14.92
N ASN A 415 -3.46 -3.53 16.03
CA ASN A 415 -4.12 -2.80 17.13
C ASN A 415 -3.10 -2.07 18.02
N GLN A 416 -1.82 -2.39 17.88
CA GLN A 416 -0.71 -1.84 18.66
C GLN A 416 0.54 -1.68 17.78
N ASP A 417 1.53 -0.95 18.29
CA ASP A 417 2.88 -1.01 17.73
C ASP A 417 3.44 -2.43 17.96
N GLU A 418 3.97 -3.04 16.92
CA GLU A 418 4.53 -4.38 16.92
C GLU A 418 6.03 -4.30 16.66
N TYR A 419 6.85 -4.74 17.62
CA TYR A 419 8.30 -4.75 17.50
C TYR A 419 8.77 -6.20 17.36
N SER A 420 9.43 -6.49 16.25
CA SER A 420 9.89 -7.84 15.92
C SER A 420 11.39 -7.83 15.62
N ILE A 421 12.10 -8.85 16.11
CA ILE A 421 13.50 -9.13 15.76
C ILE A 421 13.57 -10.50 15.11
N TRP A 422 14.24 -10.57 13.96
CA TRP A 422 14.33 -11.82 13.23
C TRP A 422 15.25 -12.80 13.95
N SER A 423 14.79 -14.04 14.14
CA SER A 423 15.47 -14.98 15.06
C SER A 423 16.88 -15.36 14.62
N GLY A 424 17.13 -15.61 13.34
CA GLY A 424 18.48 -15.92 12.86
C GLY A 424 19.30 -14.68 12.52
N SER A 425 18.72 -13.47 12.57
CA SER A 425 19.49 -12.26 12.30
C SER A 425 20.61 -12.08 13.33
N THR A 426 21.82 -11.89 12.84
CA THR A 426 22.95 -11.40 13.64
C THR A 426 23.47 -10.14 13.01
N TYR A 427 23.42 -9.03 13.75
CA TYR A 427 24.04 -7.80 13.27
C TYR A 427 25.55 -7.87 13.54
N SER A 428 26.33 -8.13 12.49
CA SER A 428 27.79 -8.10 12.57
C SER A 428 28.29 -6.66 12.37
N SER A 429 28.21 -5.84 13.41
CA SER A 429 29.00 -4.60 13.44
C SER A 429 30.49 -4.94 13.53
N PRO A 430 31.39 -4.30 12.76
CA PRO A 430 32.82 -4.39 13.03
C PRO A 430 33.22 -3.89 14.43
N TRP A 431 32.29 -3.27 15.17
CA TRP A 431 32.54 -2.62 16.46
C TRP A 431 31.88 -3.31 17.68
N ALA A 432 31.27 -4.49 17.51
CA ALA A 432 30.77 -5.37 18.58
C ALA A 432 30.04 -4.67 19.77
N ALA A 433 29.08 -3.77 19.50
CA ALA A 433 28.28 -3.16 20.56
C ALA A 433 27.38 -4.20 21.26
N ALA A 434 27.33 -4.15 22.60
CA ALA A 434 26.55 -5.05 23.44
C ALA A 434 25.22 -4.44 23.92
N SER A 435 25.01 -3.14 23.70
CA SER A 435 23.77 -2.43 24.04
C SER A 435 23.38 -1.41 22.99
N ILE A 436 22.11 -0.97 23.03
CA ILE A 436 21.63 0.14 22.18
C ILE A 436 22.35 1.46 22.49
N ASP A 437 22.62 1.74 23.76
CA ASP A 437 23.35 2.95 24.15
C ASP A 437 24.79 2.95 23.63
N GLU A 438 25.46 1.80 23.70
CA GLU A 438 26.79 1.63 23.14
C GLU A 438 26.78 1.77 21.61
N LEU A 439 25.79 1.17 20.94
CA LEU A 439 25.62 1.30 19.49
C LEU A 439 25.46 2.76 19.06
N ILE A 440 24.62 3.54 19.76
CA ILE A 440 24.42 4.97 19.49
C ILE A 440 25.74 5.74 19.69
N GLY A 441 26.50 5.45 20.75
CA GLY A 441 27.78 6.10 21.01
C GLY A 441 28.84 5.80 19.95
N ILE A 442 28.91 4.55 19.48
CA ILE A 442 29.88 4.11 18.48
C ILE A 442 29.52 4.61 17.09
N ALA A 443 28.25 4.50 16.70
CA ALA A 443 27.80 4.74 15.33
C ALA A 443 27.59 6.23 15.00
N SER A 444 28.39 7.11 15.60
CA SER A 444 28.25 8.57 15.51
C SER A 444 28.98 9.23 14.34
N SER A 445 29.69 8.45 13.51
CA SER A 445 30.46 8.95 12.38
C SER A 445 30.38 8.06 11.16
N GLN A 446 30.81 8.59 10.01
CA GLN A 446 30.90 7.86 8.74
C GLN A 446 31.67 6.53 8.83
N GLU A 447 32.83 6.52 9.48
CA GLU A 447 33.68 5.34 9.58
C GLU A 447 33.08 4.27 10.48
N ARG A 448 32.23 4.68 11.44
CA ARG A 448 31.63 3.83 12.45
C ARG A 448 30.12 3.62 12.30
N GLY A 449 29.51 4.12 11.23
CA GLY A 449 28.08 4.01 10.97
C GLY A 449 27.59 2.56 10.85
N ILE A 450 26.28 2.39 11.10
CA ILE A 450 25.57 1.11 11.05
C ILE A 450 25.35 0.72 9.58
N TYR A 451 25.59 -0.54 9.23
CA TYR A 451 25.14 -1.04 7.94
C TYR A 451 23.62 -1.23 7.97
N VAL A 452 22.91 -0.39 7.22
CA VAL A 452 21.45 -0.45 7.10
C VAL A 452 21.03 -1.12 5.79
N GLY A 453 21.93 -1.17 4.81
CA GLY A 453 21.68 -1.83 3.53
C GLY A 453 22.97 -2.22 2.83
N ARG A 454 22.84 -2.68 1.58
CA ARG A 454 23.95 -3.02 0.70
C ARG A 454 24.75 -1.77 0.34
N TYR A 455 26.00 -1.73 0.79
CA TYR A 455 26.92 -0.60 0.59
C TYR A 455 26.43 0.74 1.19
N LEU A 456 25.43 0.69 2.08
CA LEU A 456 24.82 1.86 2.68
C LEU A 456 25.06 1.84 4.20
N ARG A 457 25.74 2.87 4.69
CA ARG A 457 25.96 3.08 6.12
C ARG A 457 25.13 4.25 6.61
N ALA A 458 24.63 4.17 7.84
CA ALA A 458 23.94 5.25 8.53
C ALA A 458 24.71 5.64 9.80
N ALA A 459 25.11 6.90 9.90
CA ALA A 459 25.68 7.47 11.12
C ALA A 459 24.57 8.16 11.93
N LEU A 460 24.58 7.94 13.24
CA LEU A 460 23.63 8.50 14.20
C LEU A 460 24.19 9.82 14.74
N ALA A 461 23.69 10.93 14.21
CA ALA A 461 23.95 12.25 14.76
C ALA A 461 22.85 12.62 15.77
N GLY A 462 23.19 13.29 16.87
CA GLY A 462 22.25 13.67 17.93
C GLY A 462 22.63 13.10 19.30
N THR A 463 21.77 13.26 20.31
CA THR A 463 22.06 12.81 21.68
C THR A 463 20.82 12.20 22.36
N GLY A 464 21.08 11.29 23.30
CA GLY A 464 20.08 10.78 24.24
C GLY A 464 19.12 9.74 23.62
N THR A 465 18.04 10.22 23.00
CA THR A 465 16.91 9.37 22.60
C THR A 465 16.40 9.64 21.19
N THR A 466 16.83 10.71 20.52
CA THR A 466 16.44 11.00 19.13
C THR A 466 17.58 11.69 18.39
N GLY A 467 17.56 11.60 17.06
CA GLY A 467 18.51 12.32 16.23
C GLY A 467 18.31 12.09 14.75
N VAL A 468 19.33 12.48 13.98
CA VAL A 468 19.35 12.43 12.51
C VAL A 468 20.21 11.25 12.06
N LEU A 469 19.76 10.58 10.99
CA LEU A 469 20.54 9.59 10.27
C LEU A 469 21.22 10.23 9.07
N ASP A 470 22.54 10.27 9.10
CA ASP A 470 23.36 10.67 7.96
C ASP A 470 23.76 9.42 7.17
N PHE A 471 23.41 9.37 5.89
CA PHE A 471 23.69 8.21 5.06
C PHE A 471 24.98 8.36 4.23
N TYR A 472 25.69 7.26 4.05
CA TYR A 472 26.95 7.22 3.31
C TYR A 472 27.01 6.02 2.38
N GLN A 473 27.48 6.26 1.15
CA GLN A 473 27.86 5.22 0.20
C GLN A 473 29.39 5.27 0.00
N GLY A 474 30.09 4.29 0.58
CA GLY A 474 31.56 4.34 0.66
C GLY A 474 32.02 5.61 1.40
N PRO A 475 32.90 6.44 0.82
CA PRO A 475 33.37 7.66 1.45
C PRO A 475 32.40 8.86 1.31
N THR A 476 31.30 8.73 0.55
CA THR A 476 30.47 9.87 0.14
C THR A 476 29.22 9.99 1.02
N LYS A 477 29.02 11.16 1.64
CA LYS A 477 27.76 11.50 2.32
C LYS A 477 26.67 11.75 1.28
N LEU A 478 25.52 11.11 1.47
CA LEU A 478 24.33 11.32 0.64
C LEU A 478 23.57 12.56 1.13
N GLN A 479 22.80 13.19 0.23
CA GLN A 479 22.02 14.39 0.57
C GLN A 479 20.81 14.05 1.44
N GLN A 480 20.24 12.86 1.25
CA GLN A 480 19.12 12.36 2.04
C GLN A 480 19.56 12.12 3.48
N SER A 481 18.65 12.41 4.41
CA SER A 481 18.81 12.12 5.83
C SER A 481 17.53 11.49 6.37
N GLY A 482 17.68 10.64 7.39
CA GLY A 482 16.58 10.01 8.11
C GLY A 482 16.53 10.48 9.54
N SER A 483 15.75 9.80 10.37
CA SER A 483 15.75 10.02 11.81
C SER A 483 15.93 8.71 12.55
N TRP A 484 16.44 8.81 13.77
CA TRP A 484 16.50 7.68 14.68
C TRP A 484 15.87 8.04 16.01
N THR A 485 15.29 7.05 16.66
CA THR A 485 14.71 7.16 18.00
C THR A 485 15.08 5.95 18.84
N LYS A 486 15.52 6.16 20.07
CA LYS A 486 15.63 5.13 21.10
C LYS A 486 14.34 5.11 21.91
N LYS A 487 13.67 3.96 21.95
CA LYS A 487 12.45 3.74 22.74
C LYS A 487 12.72 2.67 23.80
N THR A 488 12.16 2.85 24.99
CA THR A 488 12.18 1.84 26.06
C THR A 488 10.79 1.25 26.17
N ILE A 489 10.68 -0.08 26.08
CA ILE A 489 9.43 -0.83 26.15
C ILE A 489 9.60 -1.93 27.20
N GLY A 490 8.84 -1.83 28.29
CA GLY A 490 9.14 -2.65 29.47
C GLY A 490 10.55 -2.34 29.99
N SER A 491 11.40 -3.37 30.08
CA SER A 491 12.82 -3.25 30.43
C SER A 491 13.75 -3.16 29.22
N GLU A 492 13.24 -3.31 27.99
CA GLU A 492 14.05 -3.41 26.79
C GLU A 492 14.22 -2.06 26.10
N ASN A 493 15.44 -1.79 25.62
CA ASN A 493 15.72 -0.65 24.76
C ASN A 493 15.76 -1.10 23.30
N VAL A 494 15.08 -0.36 22.43
CA VAL A 494 15.13 -0.53 20.97
C VAL A 494 15.57 0.76 20.30
N LEU A 495 16.39 0.62 19.26
CA LEU A 495 16.75 1.70 18.35
C LEU A 495 15.90 1.56 17.09
N ILE A 496 15.14 2.59 16.75
CA ILE A 496 14.29 2.65 15.57
C ILE A 496 14.95 3.59 14.57
N LEU A 497 15.15 3.12 13.34
CA LEU A 497 15.71 3.87 12.23
C LEU A 497 14.62 4.14 11.19
N SER A 498 14.18 5.39 11.11
CA SER A 498 13.28 5.88 10.06
C SER A 498 14.10 6.26 8.83
N ILE A 499 14.24 5.29 7.93
CA ILE A 499 14.96 5.46 6.66
C ILE A 499 13.99 6.10 5.64
N PRO A 500 14.37 7.20 4.94
CA PRO A 500 13.52 7.82 3.94
C PRO A 500 13.16 6.86 2.80
N VAL A 501 11.93 6.95 2.30
CA VAL A 501 11.44 6.05 1.24
C VAL A 501 12.23 6.20 -0.07
N SER A 502 12.77 7.39 -0.37
CA SER A 502 13.70 7.61 -1.50
C SER A 502 15.01 6.80 -1.40
N MET A 503 15.29 6.21 -0.24
CA MET A 503 16.44 5.34 0.03
C MET A 503 16.10 3.86 0.20
N ARG A 504 14.81 3.49 0.28
CA ARG A 504 14.35 2.10 0.42
C ARG A 504 14.32 1.37 -0.93
N LEU A 505 15.42 1.46 -1.67
CA LEU A 505 15.54 0.96 -3.04
C LEU A 505 16.23 -0.40 -3.08
N GLU A 506 15.91 -1.22 -4.10
CA GLU A 506 16.57 -2.51 -4.35
C GLU A 506 18.09 -2.37 -4.52
N ALA A 507 18.55 -1.26 -5.12
CA ALA A 507 19.97 -0.94 -5.26
C ALA A 507 20.72 -0.91 -3.93
N TYR A 508 20.04 -0.58 -2.83
CA TYR A 508 20.57 -0.57 -1.47
C TYR A 508 20.17 -1.81 -0.67
N GLY A 509 19.48 -2.79 -1.26
CA GLY A 509 18.96 -3.96 -0.53
C GLY A 509 18.08 -3.59 0.65
N LEU A 510 17.41 -2.44 0.58
CA LEU A 510 16.45 -1.93 1.56
C LEU A 510 15.01 -2.06 1.04
N ASP A 511 14.86 -2.67 -0.11
CA ASP A 511 13.60 -3.13 -0.65
C ASP A 511 13.03 -4.31 0.17
N TRP A 512 13.31 -4.42 1.47
CA TRP A 512 12.59 -5.28 2.42
C TRP A 512 11.78 -4.48 3.49
N LEU A 513 12.12 -3.21 3.78
CA LEU A 513 11.44 -2.38 4.80
C LEU A 513 10.16 -1.66 4.30
N GLU A 514 8.96 -2.18 4.59
CA GLU A 514 7.72 -1.81 3.88
C GLU A 514 7.28 -0.38 4.16
N PRO A 515 6.45 0.22 3.29
CA PRO A 515 5.74 1.41 3.66
C PRO A 515 5.01 1.20 5.00
N GLY A 516 5.39 1.97 6.03
CA GLY A 516 4.75 1.99 7.33
C GLY A 516 5.54 1.19 8.36
N GLU A 517 6.70 0.68 7.95
CA GLU A 517 7.65 0.00 8.80
C GLU A 517 8.91 0.82 8.97
N ASP A 518 9.55 0.68 10.13
CA ASP A 518 10.90 1.16 10.35
C ASP A 518 11.82 0.03 10.80
N MET A 519 13.10 0.15 10.45
CA MET A 519 14.10 -0.83 10.86
C MET A 519 14.35 -0.65 12.35
N ILE A 520 14.45 -1.75 13.08
CA ILE A 520 14.84 -1.69 14.49
C ILE A 520 16.11 -2.50 14.78
N PHE A 521 16.80 -2.09 15.84
CA PHE A 521 17.81 -2.88 16.53
C PHE A 521 17.40 -3.09 17.97
N GLY A 522 17.59 -4.30 18.49
CA GLY A 522 17.46 -4.64 19.90
C GLY A 522 18.53 -5.64 20.30
N VAL A 523 18.58 -5.96 21.60
CA VAL A 523 19.55 -6.90 22.15
C VAL A 523 18.84 -8.17 22.61
N ILE A 524 19.26 -9.30 22.06
CA ILE A 524 18.75 -10.62 22.45
C ILE A 524 19.94 -11.50 22.80
N ASN A 525 19.91 -12.09 24.00
CA ASN A 525 21.01 -12.92 24.52
C ASN A 525 22.39 -12.23 24.45
N GLY A 526 22.42 -10.92 24.70
CA GLY A 526 23.64 -10.10 24.66
C GLY A 526 24.14 -9.76 23.25
N GLN A 527 23.40 -10.09 22.21
CA GLN A 527 23.75 -9.78 20.82
C GLN A 527 22.79 -8.75 20.22
N LEU A 528 23.36 -7.78 19.50
CA LEU A 528 22.57 -6.90 18.65
C LEU A 528 21.95 -7.68 17.49
N LYS A 529 20.65 -7.52 17.33
CA LYS A 529 19.87 -8.11 16.27
C LYS A 529 19.02 -7.07 15.59
N GLN A 530 18.66 -7.35 14.34
CA GLN A 530 17.87 -6.47 13.50
C GLN A 530 16.45 -7.01 13.39
N GLY A 531 15.51 -6.10 13.19
CA GLY A 531 14.20 -6.46 12.69
C GLY A 531 13.43 -5.24 12.25
N GLU A 532 12.14 -5.24 12.52
CA GLU A 532 11.21 -4.20 12.09
C GLU A 532 10.25 -3.80 13.21
N VAL A 533 9.75 -2.56 13.12
CA VAL A 533 8.56 -2.12 13.84
C VAL A 533 7.44 -1.85 12.84
N ARG A 534 6.25 -2.33 13.17
CA ARG A 534 4.99 -1.97 12.52
C ARG A 534 4.19 -1.11 13.48
N TYR A 535 3.62 -0.01 12.99
CA TYR A 535 2.90 0.93 13.85
C TYR A 535 1.41 0.60 13.94
N ALA A 536 0.81 0.88 15.10
CA ALA A 536 -0.63 0.74 15.29
C ALA A 536 -1.42 1.51 14.24
N ASN A 537 -2.56 0.96 13.81
CA ASN A 537 -3.47 1.55 12.82
C ASN A 537 -2.89 1.70 11.40
N MET A 538 -1.65 1.29 11.15
CA MET A 538 -1.12 1.20 9.79
C MET A 538 -1.70 -0.04 9.12
N PRO A 539 -2.46 0.12 8.02
CA PRO A 539 -2.98 -1.02 7.28
C PRO A 539 -1.84 -1.70 6.51
N ARG A 540 -1.78 -3.03 6.60
CA ARG A 540 -1.06 -3.86 5.63
C ARG A 540 -2.07 -4.56 4.74
N THR A 541 -1.86 -4.49 3.45
CA THR A 541 -2.69 -5.20 2.46
C THR A 541 -1.95 -6.43 2.00
N GLU A 542 -2.66 -7.53 1.82
CA GLU A 542 -2.09 -8.65 1.09
C GLU A 542 -1.67 -8.22 -0.31
N ARG A 543 -0.52 -8.76 -0.72
CA ARG A 543 0.16 -8.43 -1.97
C ARG A 543 -0.60 -8.97 -3.17
N GLY A 544 -1.03 -10.22 -3.05
CA GLY A 544 -1.82 -10.92 -4.03
C GLY A 544 -3.26 -11.04 -3.59
N TYR A 545 -3.86 -12.12 -4.05
CA TYR A 545 -5.24 -12.43 -3.78
C TYR A 545 -5.34 -13.69 -2.95
N ASN A 546 -6.31 -13.69 -2.05
CA ASN A 546 -6.83 -14.95 -1.54
C ASN A 546 -7.91 -15.46 -2.50
N PHE A 547 -8.05 -16.77 -2.57
CA PHE A 547 -8.90 -17.46 -3.51
C PHE A 547 -9.87 -18.34 -2.74
N SER A 548 -11.11 -18.37 -3.20
CA SER A 548 -12.00 -19.49 -2.89
C SER A 548 -11.38 -20.78 -3.41
N LYS A 549 -11.76 -21.92 -2.83
CA LYS A 549 -11.30 -23.21 -3.33
C LYS A 549 -11.56 -23.41 -4.83
N THR A 550 -12.75 -23.06 -5.32
CA THR A 550 -13.10 -23.19 -6.73
C THR A 550 -12.16 -22.39 -7.64
N ALA A 551 -11.78 -21.18 -7.20
CA ALA A 551 -10.81 -20.37 -7.91
C ALA A 551 -9.41 -21.01 -7.88
N MET A 552 -8.96 -21.48 -6.72
CA MET A 552 -7.65 -22.14 -6.57
C MET A 552 -7.56 -23.45 -7.37
N ASP A 553 -8.62 -24.28 -7.38
CA ASP A 553 -8.65 -25.51 -8.17
C ASP A 553 -8.48 -25.20 -9.67
N THR A 554 -9.10 -24.12 -10.17
CA THR A 554 -8.94 -23.68 -11.57
C THR A 554 -7.50 -23.26 -11.85
N ILE A 555 -6.91 -22.51 -10.93
CA ILE A 555 -5.51 -22.06 -11.03
C ILE A 555 -4.57 -23.26 -11.07
N LEU A 556 -4.67 -24.19 -10.13
CA LEU A 556 -3.78 -25.35 -10.02
C LEU A 556 -3.89 -26.28 -11.24
N GLN A 557 -5.10 -26.49 -11.76
CA GLN A 557 -5.32 -27.30 -12.97
C GLN A 557 -4.71 -26.70 -14.23
N ASN A 558 -4.55 -25.37 -14.28
CA ASN A 558 -4.06 -24.65 -15.45
C ASN A 558 -2.69 -24.01 -15.22
N PHE A 559 -2.04 -24.30 -14.09
CA PHE A 559 -0.75 -23.74 -13.71
C PHE A 559 0.33 -24.12 -14.71
N VAL A 560 1.09 -23.12 -15.16
CA VAL A 560 2.21 -23.29 -16.09
C VAL A 560 3.49 -22.89 -15.36
N PRO A 561 4.33 -23.85 -14.92
CA PRO A 561 5.58 -23.52 -14.24
C PRO A 561 6.51 -22.79 -15.21
N GLY A 562 7.02 -21.64 -14.77
CA GLY A 562 8.02 -20.87 -15.48
C GLY A 562 9.44 -21.20 -15.04
N ASN A 563 10.42 -20.67 -15.78
CA ASN A 563 11.80 -20.66 -15.32
C ASN A 563 11.96 -19.60 -14.22
N LEU A 564 12.00 -20.05 -12.97
CA LEU A 564 12.25 -19.16 -11.84
C LEU A 564 13.69 -18.63 -11.92
N THR A 565 13.81 -17.31 -12.03
CA THR A 565 15.10 -16.63 -11.88
C THR A 565 15.42 -16.49 -10.39
N GLN A 566 16.70 -16.66 -10.04
CA GLN A 566 17.18 -16.46 -8.67
C GLN A 566 17.02 -14.99 -8.26
N ALA A 567 16.75 -14.76 -6.98
CA ALA A 567 16.80 -13.40 -6.44
C ALA A 567 18.25 -12.87 -6.48
N PRO A 568 18.47 -11.56 -6.69
CA PRO A 568 19.79 -10.98 -6.50
C PRO A 568 20.24 -11.22 -5.05
N LYS A 569 21.52 -11.57 -4.83
CA LYS A 569 22.08 -11.79 -3.48
C LYS A 569 21.83 -10.57 -2.57
N ARG A 570 20.92 -10.73 -1.59
CA ARG A 570 20.55 -9.71 -0.59
C ARG A 570 21.42 -9.83 0.68
N LEU A 571 21.54 -8.73 1.42
CA LEU A 571 21.96 -8.74 2.83
C LEU A 571 20.69 -8.68 3.69
N THR A 572 19.91 -9.76 3.79
CA THR A 572 18.76 -9.86 4.70
C THR A 572 18.33 -11.29 4.98
N LYS A 573 17.66 -11.47 6.13
CA LYS A 573 16.94 -12.65 6.64
C LYS A 573 17.66 -13.97 6.40
N ARG A 574 18.71 -14.24 7.17
CA ARG A 574 18.73 -15.48 7.95
C ARG A 574 18.73 -15.06 9.39
#